data_AF-A0A834JF07-F1
#
_entry.id   AF-A0A834JF07-F1
#
_cell.length_a   1.000
_cell.length_b   1.000
_cell.length_c   1.000
_cell.angle_alpha   90.00
_cell.angle_beta   90.00
_cell.angle_gamma   90.00
#
_symmetry.space_group_name_H-M   'P 1'
#
loop_
_entity.id
_entity.type
_entity.pdbx_description
1 polymer ?
#
loop_
_entity_poly.entity_id
_entity_poly.type
_entity_poly.pdbx_seq_one_letter_code
_entity_poly.pdbx_strand_id
1 'polypeptide(L)'
;MFDPVSEEEKKRFFRQSYGAHLPGYTGHCPTLKFRVGKRFGANTEEIMRELLEKKILKSGPYRPNSGKDVALVTISKEKDIRRDWKNDAHLYKAPPYILGYTGYIPGFNNRYGLPFMKAVEEGAKEWHEVQSKLRARRDVMRAQAERTDSRNLLSRVRADNVAVEIDHGQERERVIFDCTVSPEKPPIVGYTGHIPGAKGEVALSKGYTQAAKKGLELVRKEREQRLNKTKDVHPVQRVLDAACVDETGHTRA
;
A
#
# COMPACT_ATOMS: atom_id res chain seq x y z
N MET A 1 34.86 29.41 -23.51
CA MET A 1 33.59 29.70 -24.19
C MET A 1 33.31 28.50 -25.07
N PHE A 2 32.18 27.80 -24.90
CA PHE A 2 31.78 26.74 -25.82
C PHE A 2 30.81 27.34 -26.84
N ASP A 3 31.21 27.38 -28.10
CA ASP A 3 30.30 27.80 -29.17
C ASP A 3 29.25 26.72 -29.37
N PRO A 4 27.95 27.07 -29.40
CA PRO A 4 26.90 26.10 -29.60
C PRO A 4 26.97 25.52 -31.01
N VAL A 5 27.15 24.20 -31.11
CA VAL A 5 27.19 23.46 -32.39
C VAL A 5 25.89 23.66 -33.17
N SER A 6 26.01 24.04 -34.44
CA SER A 6 24.87 24.25 -35.34
C SER A 6 24.12 22.93 -35.60
N GLU A 7 22.80 23.00 -35.78
CA GLU A 7 21.98 21.84 -36.12
C GLU A 7 22.43 21.14 -37.40
N GLU A 8 23.02 21.88 -38.34
CA GLU A 8 23.59 21.31 -39.57
C GLU A 8 24.85 20.48 -39.31
N GLU A 9 25.72 20.97 -38.43
CA GLU A 9 26.95 20.29 -38.04
C GLU A 9 26.63 19.01 -37.27
N LYS A 10 25.64 19.07 -36.35
CA LYS A 10 25.11 17.87 -35.69
C LYS A 10 24.60 16.86 -36.72
N LYS A 11 23.78 17.30 -37.68
CA LYS A 11 23.27 16.42 -38.75
C LYS A 11 24.39 15.80 -39.59
N ARG A 12 25.44 16.56 -39.92
CA ARG A 12 26.61 16.03 -40.66
C ARG A 12 27.35 14.97 -39.85
N PHE A 13 27.55 15.20 -38.56
CA PHE A 13 28.17 14.23 -37.66
C PHE A 13 27.37 12.92 -37.59
N PHE A 14 26.05 13.01 -37.40
CA PHE A 14 25.20 11.81 -37.32
C PHE A 14 25.02 11.07 -38.65
N ARG A 15 25.17 11.74 -39.82
CA ARG A 15 25.15 11.05 -41.13
C ARG A 15 26.30 10.06 -41.30
N GLN A 16 27.47 10.33 -40.73
CA GLN A 16 28.66 9.50 -40.93
C GLN A 16 28.54 8.11 -40.30
N SER A 17 27.70 7.94 -39.27
CA SER A 17 27.58 6.69 -38.50
C SER A 17 26.26 5.95 -38.73
N TYR A 18 25.49 6.39 -39.72
CA TYR A 18 24.09 6.01 -39.87
C TYR A 18 23.86 4.53 -40.27
N GLY A 19 24.88 3.88 -40.84
CA GLY A 19 24.84 2.44 -41.15
C GLY A 19 25.32 1.53 -40.01
N ALA A 20 25.93 2.08 -38.96
CA ALA A 20 26.58 1.34 -37.89
C ALA A 20 25.74 1.37 -36.60
N HIS A 21 25.91 0.37 -35.74
CA HIS A 21 25.36 0.44 -34.38
C HIS A 21 26.08 1.52 -33.56
N LEU A 22 25.33 2.23 -32.73
CA LEU A 22 25.90 3.23 -31.82
C LEU A 22 26.87 2.56 -30.83
N PRO A 23 27.99 3.21 -30.46
CA PRO A 23 28.80 2.79 -29.35
C PRO A 23 27.94 2.62 -28.09
N GLY A 24 28.04 1.47 -27.42
CA GLY A 24 27.20 1.12 -26.26
C GLY A 24 25.88 0.42 -26.59
N TYR A 25 25.61 0.10 -27.85
CA TYR A 25 24.49 -0.77 -28.21
C TYR A 25 24.65 -2.16 -27.58
N THR A 26 23.74 -2.52 -26.68
CA THR A 26 23.72 -3.81 -25.95
C THR A 26 22.77 -4.84 -26.56
N GLY A 27 22.09 -4.48 -27.65
CA GLY A 27 21.16 -5.37 -28.34
C GLY A 27 21.85 -6.41 -29.24
N HIS A 28 21.03 -7.20 -29.94
CA HIS A 28 21.53 -8.24 -30.84
C HIS A 28 22.03 -7.63 -32.16
N CYS A 29 23.29 -7.87 -32.50
CA CYS A 29 23.83 -7.62 -33.84
C CYS A 29 24.11 -8.97 -34.54
N PRO A 30 23.43 -9.29 -35.66
CA PRO A 30 23.63 -10.56 -36.36
C PRO A 30 25.07 -10.71 -36.83
N THR A 31 25.58 -11.95 -36.83
CA THR A 31 26.93 -12.33 -37.31
C THR A 31 28.13 -11.56 -36.74
N LEU A 32 27.92 -10.63 -35.80
CA LEU A 32 28.99 -9.82 -35.19
C LEU A 32 30.06 -10.68 -34.53
N LYS A 33 29.67 -11.78 -33.88
CA LYS A 33 30.60 -12.72 -33.23
C LYS A 33 31.60 -13.38 -34.18
N PHE A 34 31.32 -13.39 -35.49
CA PHE A 34 32.19 -13.97 -36.50
C PHE A 34 33.11 -12.95 -37.18
N ARG A 35 33.02 -11.66 -36.81
CA ARG A 35 33.90 -10.61 -37.34
C ARG A 35 34.86 -10.13 -36.29
N VAL A 36 36.15 -10.23 -36.58
CA VAL A 36 37.24 -9.82 -35.70
C VAL A 36 38.19 -8.92 -36.49
N GLY A 37 38.84 -7.98 -35.81
CA GLY A 37 39.92 -7.17 -36.40
C GLY A 37 39.54 -5.77 -36.89
N LYS A 38 38.25 -5.44 -37.03
CA LYS A 38 37.79 -4.06 -37.28
C LYS A 38 37.14 -3.45 -36.02
N ARG A 39 37.10 -2.12 -35.96
CA ARG A 39 36.34 -1.38 -34.94
C ARG A 39 34.84 -1.74 -35.00
N PHE A 40 34.17 -1.70 -33.85
CA PHE A 40 32.74 -2.07 -33.71
C PHE A 40 31.84 -1.39 -34.74
N GLY A 41 31.99 -0.08 -34.94
CA GLY A 41 31.21 0.66 -35.93
C GLY A 41 31.41 0.13 -37.36
N ALA A 42 32.65 -0.15 -37.76
CA ALA A 42 32.95 -0.65 -39.10
C ALA A 42 32.43 -2.09 -39.32
N ASN A 43 32.54 -2.95 -38.31
CA ASN A 43 31.98 -4.31 -38.37
C ASN A 43 30.46 -4.27 -38.50
N THR A 44 29.79 -3.48 -37.67
CA THR A 44 28.34 -3.39 -37.68
C THR A 44 27.81 -2.74 -38.95
N GLU A 45 28.49 -1.73 -39.50
CA GLU A 45 28.16 -1.14 -40.80
C GLU A 45 28.20 -2.16 -41.93
N GLU A 46 29.27 -2.95 -41.99
CA GLU A 46 29.46 -3.96 -43.03
C GLU A 46 28.41 -5.08 -42.94
N ILE A 47 28.13 -5.56 -41.72
CA ILE A 47 27.07 -6.53 -41.44
C ILE A 47 25.72 -6.01 -41.93
N MET A 48 25.37 -4.77 -41.57
CA MET A 48 24.07 -4.21 -41.91
C MET A 48 23.94 -4.01 -43.42
N ARG A 49 25.01 -3.61 -44.10
CA ARG A 49 25.05 -3.52 -45.57
C ARG A 49 24.78 -4.87 -46.23
N GLU A 50 25.47 -5.93 -45.80
CA GLU A 50 25.29 -7.28 -46.34
C GLU A 50 23.88 -7.83 -46.11
N LEU A 51 23.31 -7.59 -44.93
CA LEU A 51 21.95 -8.03 -44.61
C LEU A 51 20.89 -7.31 -45.45
N LEU A 52 21.13 -6.04 -45.79
CA LEU A 52 20.26 -5.24 -46.66
C LEU A 52 20.35 -5.71 -48.11
N GLU A 53 21.56 -5.98 -48.59
CA GLU A 53 21.83 -6.52 -49.94
C GLU A 53 21.16 -7.88 -50.12
N LYS A 54 21.28 -8.76 -49.12
CA LYS A 54 20.63 -10.07 -49.10
C LYS A 54 19.11 -10.01 -48.83
N LYS A 55 18.53 -8.82 -48.67
CA LYS A 55 17.11 -8.59 -48.32
C LYS A 55 16.62 -9.35 -47.09
N ILE A 56 17.54 -9.74 -46.20
CA ILE A 56 17.22 -10.36 -44.90
C ILE A 56 16.63 -9.28 -43.98
N LEU A 57 17.23 -8.09 -44.01
CA LEU A 57 16.68 -6.91 -43.36
C LEU A 57 15.94 -6.06 -44.40
N LYS A 58 14.72 -5.63 -44.05
CA LYS A 58 13.90 -4.73 -44.88
C LYS A 58 14.36 -3.28 -44.81
N SER A 59 15.05 -2.90 -43.72
CA SER A 59 15.52 -1.55 -43.43
C SER A 59 16.85 -1.60 -42.69
N GLY A 60 17.67 -0.56 -42.87
CA GLY A 60 18.86 -0.32 -42.05
C GLY A 60 18.51 -0.07 -40.57
N PRO A 61 19.50 -0.13 -39.66
CA PRO A 61 19.30 -0.13 -38.21
C PRO A 61 18.70 1.18 -37.71
N TYR A 62 19.01 2.27 -38.40
CA TYR A 62 18.51 3.60 -38.12
C TYR A 62 18.04 4.14 -39.47
N ARG A 63 16.81 4.65 -39.56
CA ARG A 63 16.40 5.48 -40.70
C ARG A 63 15.88 6.84 -40.17
N PRO A 64 16.48 8.06 -40.38
CA PRO A 64 15.61 9.21 -40.47
C PRO A 64 14.86 8.99 -41.76
N ASN A 65 13.55 9.06 -41.64
CA ASN A 65 12.66 8.92 -42.76
C ASN A 65 13.07 9.92 -43.85
N SER A 66 13.57 9.39 -44.95
CA SER A 66 13.71 10.13 -46.19
C SER A 66 12.29 10.46 -46.66
N GLY A 67 11.88 11.71 -46.46
CA GLY A 67 10.77 12.35 -47.18
C GLY A 67 9.35 11.94 -46.80
N LYS A 68 9.15 11.06 -45.82
CA LYS A 68 7.87 11.05 -45.08
C LYS A 68 8.13 11.79 -43.80
N ASP A 69 7.32 12.81 -43.53
CA ASP A 69 7.04 13.33 -42.19
C ASP A 69 6.55 12.17 -41.33
N VAL A 70 7.46 11.28 -40.98
CA VAL A 70 7.38 10.57 -39.72
C VAL A 70 7.85 11.64 -38.77
N ALA A 71 6.88 12.50 -38.42
CA ALA A 71 6.70 12.91 -37.06
C ALA A 71 7.33 11.81 -36.21
N LEU A 72 8.24 12.19 -35.29
CA LEU A 72 8.49 11.39 -34.10
C LEU A 72 7.22 10.58 -33.86
N VAL A 73 7.30 9.27 -33.70
CA VAL A 73 6.23 8.62 -32.98
C VAL A 73 6.32 9.15 -31.54
N THR A 74 6.08 10.46 -31.31
CA THR A 74 4.91 10.93 -30.60
C THR A 74 3.89 9.84 -30.77
N ILE A 75 3.89 8.93 -29.78
CA ILE A 75 2.80 8.01 -29.48
C ILE A 75 1.55 8.65 -30.06
N SER A 76 1.02 8.08 -31.15
CA SER A 76 0.02 8.74 -31.99
C SER A 76 -1.12 9.21 -31.09
N LYS A 77 -1.05 10.48 -30.69
CA LYS A 77 -2.01 11.15 -29.82
C LYS A 77 -2.98 11.95 -30.70
N GLU A 78 -3.17 11.48 -31.94
CA GLU A 78 -3.71 12.31 -33.02
C GLU A 78 -4.78 11.60 -33.86
N LYS A 79 -5.37 10.53 -33.32
CA LYS A 79 -6.74 10.10 -33.70
C LYS A 79 -7.74 10.10 -32.54
N ASP A 80 -7.37 10.79 -31.45
CA ASP A 80 -8.15 10.91 -30.23
C ASP A 80 -8.37 12.38 -29.82
N ILE A 81 -8.15 13.35 -30.72
CA ILE A 81 -8.37 14.78 -30.39
C ILE A 81 -9.87 15.17 -30.46
N ARG A 82 -10.75 14.20 -30.76
CA ARG A 82 -12.14 14.20 -30.31
C ARG A 82 -12.38 13.17 -29.21
N ARG A 83 -11.51 13.12 -28.20
CA ARG A 83 -11.94 12.59 -26.91
C ARG A 83 -13.02 13.53 -26.41
N ASP A 84 -14.25 13.06 -26.37
CA ASP A 84 -15.26 13.67 -25.52
C ASP A 84 -14.69 13.71 -24.10
N TRP A 85 -14.11 14.84 -23.71
CA TRP A 85 -13.64 15.12 -22.34
C TRP A 85 -14.74 14.89 -21.29
N LYS A 86 -16.00 14.73 -21.73
CA LYS A 86 -17.16 14.44 -20.88
C LYS A 86 -17.35 12.95 -20.57
N ASN A 87 -16.79 12.02 -21.33
CA ASN A 87 -16.98 10.57 -21.12
C ASN A 87 -15.82 9.89 -20.34
N ASP A 88 -14.60 10.42 -20.43
CA ASP A 88 -13.43 9.83 -19.75
C ASP A 88 -13.41 10.08 -18.23
N ALA A 89 -14.22 11.01 -17.71
CA ALA A 89 -14.32 11.29 -16.27
C ALA A 89 -14.91 10.11 -15.48
N HIS A 90 -15.60 9.18 -16.15
CA HIS A 90 -16.27 8.03 -15.54
C HIS A 90 -15.50 6.71 -15.72
N LEU A 91 -14.43 6.69 -16.51
CA LEU A 91 -13.63 5.49 -16.74
C LEU A 91 -12.44 5.49 -15.77
N TYR A 92 -12.43 4.50 -14.88
CA TYR A 92 -11.31 4.32 -13.95
C TYR A 92 -10.02 4.06 -14.73
N LYS A 93 -9.02 4.93 -14.49
CA LYS A 93 -7.67 4.77 -15.02
C LYS A 93 -6.76 4.23 -13.92
N ALA A 94 -6.09 3.12 -14.21
CA ALA A 94 -5.15 2.52 -13.28
C ALA A 94 -4.01 3.51 -12.95
N PRO A 95 -3.63 3.65 -11.65
CA PRO A 95 -2.47 4.43 -11.26
C PRO A 95 -1.18 3.90 -11.92
N PRO A 96 -0.17 4.75 -12.10
CA PRO A 96 1.13 4.30 -12.60
C PRO A 96 1.72 3.25 -11.63
N TYR A 97 2.12 2.10 -12.18
CA TYR A 97 2.83 1.06 -11.44
C TYR A 97 4.34 1.27 -11.53
N ILE A 98 5.04 0.87 -10.49
CA ILE A 98 6.49 0.98 -10.38
C ILE A 98 7.09 -0.31 -10.95
N LEU A 99 7.89 -0.20 -12.02
CA LEU A 99 8.66 -1.34 -12.51
C LEU A 99 9.64 -1.80 -11.42
N GLY A 100 9.67 -3.11 -11.15
CA GLY A 100 10.49 -3.69 -10.08
C GLY A 100 9.82 -3.75 -8.70
N TYR A 101 8.59 -3.26 -8.56
CA TYR A 101 7.79 -3.50 -7.35
C TYR A 101 7.43 -4.99 -7.25
N THR A 102 7.83 -5.64 -6.16
CA THR A 102 7.60 -7.07 -5.89
C THR A 102 6.43 -7.34 -4.95
N GLY A 103 5.71 -6.30 -4.53
CA GLY A 103 4.58 -6.42 -3.62
C GLY A 103 3.26 -6.77 -4.32
N TYR A 104 2.18 -6.78 -3.55
CA TYR A 104 0.84 -7.12 -4.03
C TYR A 104 0.28 -6.06 -4.99
N ILE A 105 -0.21 -6.50 -6.16
CA ILE A 105 -0.94 -5.67 -7.12
C ILE A 105 -2.40 -6.16 -7.18
N PRO A 106 -3.39 -5.33 -6.78
CA PRO A 106 -4.79 -5.73 -6.79
C PRO A 106 -5.28 -6.13 -8.19
N GLY A 107 -5.92 -7.30 -8.28
CA GLY A 107 -6.49 -7.81 -9.54
C GLY A 107 -5.50 -8.39 -10.54
N PHE A 108 -4.20 -8.38 -10.25
CA PHE A 108 -3.15 -8.89 -11.15
C PHE A 108 -2.92 -10.41 -11.04
N ASN A 109 -2.98 -10.97 -9.82
CA ASN A 109 -2.54 -12.36 -9.54
C ASN A 109 -3.23 -13.46 -10.36
N ASN A 110 -4.41 -13.21 -10.93
CA ASN A 110 -5.17 -14.20 -11.69
C ASN A 110 -5.13 -13.97 -13.21
N ARG A 111 -4.28 -13.07 -13.71
CA ARG A 111 -4.16 -12.77 -15.15
C ARG A 111 -2.86 -13.32 -15.73
N TYR A 112 -3.01 -14.10 -16.80
CA TYR A 112 -1.91 -14.73 -17.52
C TYR A 112 -2.04 -14.46 -19.02
N GLY A 113 -0.92 -14.52 -19.75
CA GLY A 113 -0.90 -14.39 -21.21
C GLY A 113 -0.96 -12.96 -21.76
N LEU A 114 -1.06 -11.94 -20.90
CA LEU A 114 -0.99 -10.52 -21.27
C LEU A 114 0.36 -9.92 -20.89
N PRO A 115 0.82 -8.86 -21.58
CA PRO A 115 1.98 -8.12 -21.11
C PRO A 115 1.67 -7.51 -19.75
N PHE A 116 2.68 -7.47 -18.87
CA PHE A 116 2.54 -7.03 -17.47
C PHE A 116 1.72 -5.74 -17.33
N MET A 117 2.05 -4.73 -18.14
CA MET A 117 1.37 -3.43 -18.17
C MET A 117 -0.14 -3.56 -18.37
N LYS A 118 -0.56 -4.40 -19.33
CA LYS A 118 -1.98 -4.61 -19.66
C LYS A 118 -2.71 -5.42 -18.59
N ALA A 119 -2.05 -6.45 -18.07
CA ALA A 119 -2.61 -7.25 -16.97
C ALA A 119 -2.90 -6.38 -15.73
N VAL A 120 -2.01 -5.44 -15.40
CA VAL A 120 -2.20 -4.51 -14.28
C VAL A 120 -3.33 -3.51 -14.56
N GLU A 121 -3.38 -2.91 -15.76
CA GLU A 121 -4.44 -1.97 -16.14
C GLU A 121 -5.83 -2.60 -16.04
N GLU A 122 -6.00 -3.80 -16.60
CA GLU A 122 -7.27 -4.52 -16.60
C GLU A 122 -7.64 -5.01 -15.20
N GLY A 123 -6.69 -5.57 -14.46
CA GLY A 123 -6.89 -6.02 -13.09
C GLY A 123 -7.31 -4.88 -12.16
N ALA A 124 -6.70 -3.71 -12.31
CA ALA A 124 -7.04 -2.53 -11.52
C ALA A 124 -8.45 -2.01 -11.84
N LYS A 125 -8.87 -2.04 -13.12
CA LYS A 125 -10.21 -1.63 -13.53
C LYS A 125 -11.29 -2.51 -12.90
N GLU A 126 -11.15 -3.83 -13.01
CA GLU A 126 -12.10 -4.76 -12.42
C GLU A 126 -12.13 -4.67 -10.90
N TRP A 127 -10.97 -4.59 -10.27
CA TRP A 127 -10.88 -4.41 -8.83
C TRP A 127 -11.62 -3.15 -8.38
N HIS A 128 -11.46 -2.04 -9.10
CA HIS A 128 -12.13 -0.78 -8.77
C HIS A 128 -13.66 -0.86 -8.93
N GLU A 129 -14.15 -1.53 -9.97
CA GLU A 129 -15.57 -1.77 -10.18
C GLU A 129 -16.17 -2.63 -9.05
N VAL A 130 -15.49 -3.71 -8.67
CA VAL A 130 -15.90 -4.58 -7.56
C VAL A 130 -15.93 -3.80 -6.24
N GLN A 131 -14.88 -3.01 -5.95
CA GLN A 131 -14.83 -2.16 -4.75
C GLN A 131 -15.95 -1.12 -4.74
N SER A 132 -16.26 -0.52 -5.88
CA SER A 132 -17.34 0.47 -6.00
C SER A 132 -18.71 -0.16 -5.77
N LYS A 133 -18.95 -1.37 -6.29
CA LYS A 133 -20.18 -2.14 -6.03
C LYS A 133 -20.32 -2.50 -4.55
N LEU A 134 -19.24 -2.92 -3.90
CA LEU A 134 -19.24 -3.24 -2.47
C LEU A 134 -19.50 -2.01 -1.60
N ARG A 135 -18.91 -0.85 -1.95
CA ARG A 135 -19.19 0.43 -1.29
C ARG A 135 -20.66 0.82 -1.44
N ALA A 136 -21.20 0.79 -2.66
CA ALA A 136 -22.60 1.12 -2.91
C ALA A 136 -23.54 0.20 -2.11
N ARG A 137 -23.29 -1.10 -2.05
CA ARG A 137 -24.08 -2.04 -1.25
C ARG A 137 -24.01 -1.72 0.25
N ARG A 138 -22.82 -1.39 0.76
CA ARG A 138 -22.61 -0.99 2.16
C ARG A 138 -23.37 0.30 2.47
N ASP A 139 -23.34 1.28 1.58
CA ASP A 139 -24.02 2.56 1.75
C ASP A 139 -25.54 2.40 1.70
N VAL A 140 -26.07 1.56 0.82
CA VAL A 140 -27.50 1.19 0.80
C VAL A 140 -27.91 0.51 2.10
N MET A 141 -27.13 -0.46 2.57
CA MET A 141 -27.40 -1.14 3.85
C MET A 141 -27.36 -0.17 5.03
N ARG A 142 -26.40 0.76 5.04
CA ARG A 142 -26.34 1.84 6.05
C ARG A 142 -27.58 2.73 5.99
N ALA A 143 -27.95 3.19 4.80
CA ALA A 143 -29.13 4.04 4.62
C ALA A 143 -30.44 3.32 4.98
N GLN A 144 -30.53 2.01 4.75
CA GLN A 144 -31.66 1.19 5.20
C GLN A 144 -31.69 1.08 6.73
N ALA A 145 -30.56 0.76 7.37
CA ALA A 145 -30.47 0.69 8.82
C ALA A 145 -30.85 2.03 9.49
N GLU A 146 -30.37 3.16 8.96
CA GLU A 146 -30.71 4.51 9.42
C GLU A 146 -32.21 4.84 9.26
N ARG A 147 -32.88 4.27 8.24
CA ARG A 147 -34.33 4.45 8.02
C ARG A 147 -35.19 3.56 8.91
N THR A 148 -34.71 2.37 9.27
CA THR A 148 -35.45 1.40 10.09
C THR A 148 -35.26 1.65 11.59
N ASP A 149 -34.23 2.39 11.99
CA ASP A 149 -34.00 2.76 13.38
C ASP A 149 -35.03 3.79 13.88
N SER A 150 -35.92 3.36 14.77
CA SER A 150 -37.02 4.17 15.32
C SER A 150 -36.52 5.37 16.13
N ARG A 151 -35.27 5.34 16.62
CA ARG A 151 -34.63 6.46 17.34
C ARG A 151 -34.30 7.65 16.44
N ASN A 152 -34.18 7.45 15.12
CA ASN A 152 -33.87 8.51 14.14
C ASN A 152 -35.09 9.15 13.48
N LEU A 153 -36.31 8.67 13.75
CA LEU A 153 -37.54 9.32 13.28
C LEU A 153 -37.89 10.56 14.11
N LEU A 154 -37.46 10.62 15.38
CA LEU A 154 -37.69 11.76 16.28
C LEU A 154 -36.70 12.92 16.07
N SER A 155 -35.53 12.68 15.46
CA SER A 155 -34.53 13.72 15.17
C SER A 155 -34.81 14.53 13.90
N ARG A 156 -35.91 14.25 13.19
CA ARG A 156 -36.30 14.94 11.94
C ARG A 156 -37.21 16.16 12.13
N VAL A 157 -37.51 16.56 13.36
CA VAL A 157 -38.34 17.74 13.64
C VAL A 157 -37.63 18.70 14.61
N ARG A 158 -36.88 19.64 14.03
CA ARG A 158 -36.69 21.08 14.38
C ARG A 158 -35.23 21.52 14.28
N ALA A 159 -35.05 22.63 13.54
CA ALA A 159 -33.79 23.32 13.34
C ALA A 159 -33.33 24.15 14.55
N ASP A 160 -34.15 24.25 15.59
CA ASP A 160 -33.85 25.06 16.77
C ASP A 160 -33.95 24.16 18.00
N ASN A 161 -32.79 23.80 18.56
CA ASN A 161 -32.51 23.85 20.00
C ASN A 161 -31.07 23.37 20.26
N VAL A 162 -30.28 24.31 20.76
CA VAL A 162 -28.97 24.10 21.35
C VAL A 162 -29.12 23.28 22.63
N ALA A 163 -28.71 22.01 22.56
CA ALA A 163 -28.14 21.26 23.67
C ALA A 163 -27.64 19.93 23.08
N VAL A 164 -26.44 19.96 22.50
CA VAL A 164 -25.73 18.72 22.19
C VAL A 164 -25.20 18.18 23.51
N GLU A 165 -25.99 17.34 24.18
CA GLU A 165 -25.39 16.38 25.09
C GLU A 165 -24.53 15.45 24.23
N ILE A 166 -23.22 15.59 24.38
CA ILE A 166 -22.25 14.70 23.76
C ILE A 166 -22.43 13.36 24.45
N ASP A 167 -23.25 12.50 23.86
CA ASP A 167 -23.34 11.10 24.24
C ASP A 167 -21.96 10.47 24.02
N HIS A 168 -21.25 10.20 25.12
CA HIS A 168 -19.99 9.48 25.10
C HIS A 168 -20.29 8.03 24.72
N GLY A 169 -20.46 7.81 23.41
CA GLY A 169 -20.95 6.57 22.81
C GLY A 169 -20.44 5.31 23.49
N GLN A 170 -21.25 4.80 24.40
CA GLN A 170 -21.17 3.43 24.88
C GLN A 170 -21.99 2.56 23.91
N GLU A 171 -21.40 1.42 23.57
CA GLU A 171 -22.03 0.33 22.82
C GLU A 171 -22.25 0.55 21.33
N ARG A 172 -21.20 0.97 20.62
CA ARG A 172 -20.86 0.15 19.46
C ARG A 172 -20.07 -1.03 20.00
N GLU A 173 -20.68 -2.20 19.98
CA GLU A 173 -20.02 -3.50 20.05
C GLU A 173 -19.01 -3.56 18.90
N ARG A 174 -17.89 -2.86 19.08
CA ARG A 174 -16.67 -3.16 18.38
C ARG A 174 -16.42 -4.59 18.80
N VAL A 175 -16.53 -5.52 17.86
CA VAL A 175 -15.84 -6.80 17.97
C VAL A 175 -14.35 -6.48 17.93
N ILE A 176 -13.87 -5.86 19.00
CA ILE A 176 -12.47 -5.87 19.38
C ILE A 176 -12.26 -7.35 19.59
N PHE A 177 -11.47 -7.97 18.72
CA PHE A 177 -10.93 -9.28 19.06
C PHE A 177 -10.34 -9.11 20.45
N ASP A 178 -11.00 -9.71 21.44
CA ASP A 178 -10.67 -9.58 22.84
C ASP A 178 -9.43 -10.45 23.09
N CYS A 179 -8.33 -10.07 22.43
CA CYS A 179 -7.01 -10.64 22.57
C CYS A 179 -6.44 -10.06 23.87
N THR A 180 -7.06 -10.47 24.98
CA THR A 180 -6.57 -10.16 26.31
C THR A 180 -5.23 -10.86 26.49
N VAL A 181 -4.17 -10.06 26.45
CA VAL A 181 -2.79 -10.54 26.60
C VAL A 181 -2.67 -11.25 27.94
N SER A 182 -2.51 -12.57 27.89
CA SER A 182 -2.57 -13.46 29.05
C SER A 182 -1.31 -14.33 29.12
N PRO A 183 -0.93 -14.83 30.31
CA PRO A 183 0.20 -15.76 30.45
C PRO A 183 0.13 -17.00 29.54
N GLU A 184 -1.08 -17.49 29.30
CA GLU A 184 -1.35 -18.68 28.45
C GLU A 184 -1.18 -18.37 26.95
N LYS A 185 -1.31 -17.11 26.55
CA LYS A 185 -1.22 -16.62 25.17
C LYS A 185 -0.39 -15.33 25.12
N PRO A 186 0.93 -15.40 25.34
CA PRO A 186 1.79 -14.23 25.31
C PRO A 186 1.88 -13.65 23.89
N PRO A 187 2.23 -12.36 23.72
CA PRO A 187 2.37 -11.75 22.42
C PRO A 187 3.40 -12.46 21.54
N ILE A 188 3.20 -12.41 20.23
CA ILE A 188 4.12 -13.01 19.25
C ILE A 188 5.46 -12.29 19.23
N VAL A 189 6.51 -13.02 18.83
CA VAL A 189 7.83 -12.44 18.57
C VAL A 189 7.70 -11.35 17.50
N GLY A 190 8.28 -10.18 17.76
CA GLY A 190 8.15 -9.00 16.89
C GLY A 190 7.03 -8.03 17.28
N TYR A 191 6.23 -8.34 18.30
CA TYR A 191 5.33 -7.36 18.90
C TYR A 191 6.12 -6.20 19.51
N THR A 192 5.77 -4.97 19.12
CA THR A 192 6.47 -3.74 19.50
C THR A 192 5.80 -2.97 20.64
N GLY A 193 4.63 -3.42 21.09
CA GLY A 193 3.92 -2.81 22.21
C GLY A 193 4.54 -3.13 23.57
N HIS A 194 4.00 -2.49 24.61
CA HIS A 194 4.48 -2.69 25.98
C HIS A 194 3.99 -4.03 26.56
N ILE A 195 4.91 -4.81 27.13
CA ILE A 195 4.59 -6.01 27.91
C ILE A 195 5.02 -5.79 29.36
N PRO A 196 4.09 -5.73 30.32
CA PRO A 196 4.42 -5.49 31.71
C PRO A 196 5.21 -6.68 32.27
N GLY A 197 6.27 -6.39 33.02
CA GLY A 197 7.15 -7.41 33.63
C GLY A 197 8.15 -8.08 32.68
N ALA A 198 8.10 -7.83 31.37
CA ALA A 198 8.99 -8.47 30.39
C ALA A 198 10.40 -7.85 30.30
N LYS A 199 10.68 -6.73 30.98
CA LYS A 199 12.00 -6.07 31.01
C LYS A 199 12.79 -6.32 32.31
N GLY A 200 12.31 -7.21 33.19
CA GLY A 200 12.98 -7.54 34.46
C GLY A 200 14.10 -8.57 34.32
N GLU A 201 14.71 -8.95 35.45
CA GLU A 201 15.81 -9.94 35.54
C GLU A 201 15.49 -11.27 34.83
N VAL A 202 14.21 -11.65 34.82
CA VAL A 202 13.68 -12.86 34.19
C VAL A 202 13.87 -12.87 32.65
N ALA A 203 14.02 -11.71 32.03
CA ALA A 203 14.11 -11.56 30.57
C ALA A 203 15.55 -11.61 30.03
N LEU A 204 16.56 -11.47 30.90
CA LEU A 204 17.95 -11.31 30.47
C LEU A 204 18.57 -12.60 29.91
N SER A 205 17.98 -13.77 30.19
CA SER A 205 18.51 -15.09 29.80
C SER A 205 17.51 -15.99 29.06
N LYS A 206 16.33 -15.46 28.69
CA LYS A 206 15.23 -16.24 28.11
C LYS A 206 14.79 -15.69 26.75
N GLY A 207 14.33 -16.59 25.89
CA GLY A 207 13.67 -16.19 24.64
C GLY A 207 12.41 -15.36 24.90
N TYR A 208 12.10 -14.46 23.95
CA TYR A 208 11.02 -13.47 24.05
C TYR A 208 9.69 -14.03 24.57
N THR A 209 9.22 -15.16 24.01
CA THR A 209 7.96 -15.80 24.37
C THR A 209 7.94 -16.25 25.83
N GLN A 210 9.07 -16.77 26.34
CA GLN A 210 9.19 -17.20 27.74
C GLN A 210 9.31 -16.00 28.70
N ALA A 211 10.01 -14.94 28.28
CA ALA A 211 10.12 -13.71 29.05
C ALA A 211 8.76 -13.01 29.19
N ALA A 212 8.01 -12.90 28.09
CA ALA A 212 6.66 -12.33 28.07
C ALA A 212 5.69 -13.14 28.94
N LYS A 213 5.70 -14.47 28.83
CA LYS A 213 4.87 -15.35 29.66
C LYS A 213 5.14 -15.15 31.16
N LYS A 214 6.41 -15.23 31.59
CA LYS A 214 6.77 -15.05 32.99
C LYS A 214 6.48 -13.64 33.51
N GLY A 215 6.70 -12.61 32.69
CA GLY A 215 6.36 -11.22 33.05
C GLY A 215 4.86 -11.06 33.35
N LEU A 216 4.01 -11.62 32.49
CA LEU A 216 2.55 -11.59 32.69
C LEU A 216 2.11 -12.40 33.92
N GLU A 217 2.74 -13.54 34.22
CA GLU A 217 2.46 -14.33 35.43
C GLU A 217 2.77 -13.55 36.71
N LEU A 218 3.89 -12.81 36.74
CA LEU A 218 4.26 -11.97 37.89
C LEU A 218 3.25 -10.84 38.10
N VAL A 219 2.85 -10.17 37.01
CA VAL A 219 1.85 -9.09 37.05
C VAL A 219 0.50 -9.61 37.53
N ARG A 220 0.10 -10.82 37.10
CA ARG A 220 -1.13 -11.47 37.56
C ARG A 220 -1.09 -11.72 39.06
N LYS A 221 0.00 -12.30 39.57
CA LYS A 221 0.18 -12.54 41.02
C LYS A 221 0.20 -11.25 41.83
N GLU A 222 0.88 -10.21 41.36
CA GLU A 222 0.91 -8.90 42.00
C GLU A 222 -0.49 -8.28 42.11
N ARG A 223 -1.29 -8.37 41.03
CA ARG A 223 -2.69 -7.90 41.02
C ARG A 223 -3.57 -8.68 41.99
N GLU A 224 -3.42 -10.01 42.02
CA GLU A 224 -4.15 -10.88 42.95
C GLU A 224 -3.78 -10.56 44.41
N GLN A 225 -2.51 -10.33 44.71
CA GLN A 225 -2.06 -9.91 46.05
C GLN A 225 -2.63 -8.54 46.45
N ARG A 226 -2.63 -7.56 45.54
CA ARG A 226 -3.26 -6.25 45.79
C ARG A 226 -4.76 -6.41 46.06
N LEU A 227 -5.44 -7.23 45.27
CA LEU A 227 -6.87 -7.50 45.44
C LEU A 227 -7.16 -8.17 46.78
N ASN A 228 -6.37 -9.17 47.17
CA ASN A 228 -6.53 -9.85 48.45
C ASN A 228 -6.29 -8.87 49.62
N LYS A 229 -5.28 -8.01 49.52
CA LYS A 229 -5.03 -6.96 50.52
C LYS A 229 -6.18 -5.94 50.62
N THR A 230 -6.85 -5.61 49.52
CA THR A 230 -8.07 -4.77 49.54
C THR A 230 -9.31 -5.48 50.04
N LYS A 231 -9.35 -6.82 50.01
CA LYS A 231 -10.44 -7.61 50.61
C LYS A 231 -10.22 -7.79 52.12
N ASP A 232 -8.97 -7.95 52.56
CA ASP A 232 -8.59 -8.04 53.98
C ASP A 232 -8.73 -6.70 54.71
N VAL A 233 -8.52 -5.59 54.00
CA VAL A 233 -8.95 -4.28 54.47
C VAL A 233 -10.41 -4.13 54.11
N HIS A 234 -11.33 -4.55 54.98
CA HIS A 234 -12.77 -4.27 54.86
C HIS A 234 -13.01 -2.84 55.37
N PRO A 235 -12.97 -1.77 54.53
CA PRO A 235 -13.29 -0.41 54.99
C PRO A 235 -14.71 -0.35 55.56
N VAL A 236 -15.60 -1.20 55.04
CA VAL A 236 -16.98 -1.33 55.52
C VAL A 236 -17.04 -1.93 56.93
N GLN A 237 -16.07 -2.75 57.37
CA GLN A 237 -16.09 -3.37 58.71
C GLN A 237 -15.58 -2.37 59.72
N ARG A 238 -14.53 -1.61 59.38
CA ARG A 238 -14.05 -0.50 60.23
C ARG A 238 -15.09 0.61 60.39
N VAL A 239 -15.90 0.88 59.37
CA VAL A 239 -17.00 1.85 59.46
C VAL A 239 -18.18 1.29 60.27
N LEU A 240 -18.50 -0.01 60.14
CA LEU A 240 -19.53 -0.66 60.94
C LEU A 240 -19.13 -0.84 62.41
N ASP A 241 -17.88 -1.20 62.70
CA ASP A 241 -17.33 -1.33 64.05
C ASP A 241 -17.22 0.05 64.74
N ALA A 242 -17.06 1.14 63.96
CA ALA A 242 -17.11 2.52 64.46
C ALA A 242 -18.55 3.06 64.61
N ALA A 243 -19.53 2.44 63.94
CA ALA A 243 -20.94 2.86 63.94
C ALA A 243 -21.83 2.01 64.85
N CYS A 244 -21.35 0.89 65.38
CA CYS A 244 -22.03 0.13 66.43
C CYS A 244 -21.81 0.84 67.78
N VAL A 245 -22.50 1.97 67.93
CA VAL A 245 -22.74 2.63 69.20
C VAL A 245 -24.00 1.99 69.78
N ASP A 246 -23.90 1.42 70.98
CA ASP A 246 -25.06 0.92 71.72
C ASP A 246 -26.12 2.03 71.88
N GLU A 247 -27.40 1.66 72.04
CA GLU A 247 -28.56 2.56 72.17
C GLU A 247 -28.49 3.59 73.33
N THR A 248 -27.35 3.72 74.01
CA THR A 248 -27.08 4.64 75.12
C THR A 248 -25.99 5.69 74.85
N GLY A 249 -25.50 5.82 73.61
CA GLY A 249 -24.93 7.07 73.09
C GLY A 249 -23.66 7.61 73.76
N HIS A 250 -22.71 6.77 74.18
CA HIS A 250 -21.39 7.24 74.66
C HIS A 250 -20.24 6.56 73.92
N THR A 251 -19.27 7.34 73.45
CA THR A 251 -18.02 6.86 72.88
C THR A 251 -17.04 6.48 73.99
N ARG A 252 -16.56 5.23 73.99
CA ARG A 252 -15.53 4.77 74.93
C ARG A 252 -14.19 5.40 74.52
N ALA A 253 -13.60 6.16 75.44
CA ALA A 253 -12.24 6.70 75.33
C ALA A 253 -11.18 5.59 75.35
#